data_AF-A0A286TAN3-F1
#
_entry.id   AF-A0A286TAN3-F1
#
_cell.length_a   1.000
_cell.length_b   1.000
_cell.length_c   1.000
_cell.angle_alpha   90.00
_cell.angle_beta   90.00
_cell.angle_gamma   90.00
#
_symmetry.space_group_name_H-M   'P 1'
#
loop_
_entity.id
_entity.type
_entity.pdbx_description
1 polymer ?
#
loop_
_entity_poly.entity_id
_entity_poly.type
_entity_poly.pdbx_seq_one_letter_code
_entity_poly.pdbx_strand_id
1 'polypeptide(L)'
;MFRWKFAVALPVGFLASLLVETMQLTGVMGVFPCSYRLFDVDDLIWNTSGAVIGYGCAMLFDRLFPPRRTDMQTVTRPGFVRRFVAFLIDMGLVVVCATPVGVAAMVLVTMVSGRPGADVQRMRLLGPLGFGDIAMLVMLVLFEWVIPWFRQGRTLGGSYTHMTCETTPRSGARRVGSIRRGSPRYAAWCSAGACRGRAR
;
A
#
# COMPACT_ATOMS: atom_id res chain seq x y z
N MET A 1 3.32 -2.74 19.21
CA MET A 1 3.03 -3.61 18.04
C MET A 1 4.31 -3.97 17.26
N PHE A 2 5.44 -3.36 17.61
CA PHE A 2 6.75 -3.64 17.01
C PHE A 2 7.62 -4.40 18.02
N ARG A 3 7.71 -5.73 17.88
CA ARG A 3 8.50 -6.59 18.78
C ARG A 3 9.81 -7.07 18.18
N TRP A 4 10.25 -6.45 17.07
CA TRP A 4 11.52 -6.82 16.48
C TRP A 4 12.62 -6.34 17.42
N LYS A 5 13.51 -7.25 17.82
CA LYS A 5 14.68 -6.87 18.62
C LYS A 5 15.51 -5.92 17.78
N PHE A 6 16.16 -4.94 18.41
CA PHE A 6 17.11 -4.06 17.72
C PHE A 6 18.14 -4.85 16.89
N ALA A 7 18.58 -6.00 17.42
CA ALA A 7 19.46 -6.97 16.75
C ALA A 7 18.91 -7.57 15.43
N VAL A 8 17.62 -7.46 15.15
CA VAL A 8 16.99 -7.89 13.88
C VAL A 8 16.65 -6.67 13.02
N ALA A 9 16.17 -5.59 13.63
CA ALA A 9 15.79 -4.38 12.90
C ALA A 9 16.99 -3.71 12.20
N LEU A 10 18.13 -3.61 12.89
CA LEU A 10 19.32 -2.95 12.36
C LEU A 10 19.94 -3.70 11.16
N PRO A 11 20.20 -5.02 11.24
CA PRO A 11 20.77 -5.74 10.09
C PRO A 11 19.81 -5.76 8.90
N VAL A 12 18.50 -5.82 9.12
CA VAL A 12 17.53 -5.80 8.02
C VAL A 12 17.49 -4.44 7.33
N GLY A 13 17.53 -3.33 8.08
CA GLY A 13 17.65 -2.00 7.49
C GLY A 13 18.96 -1.81 6.71
N PHE A 14 20.07 -2.27 7.27
CA PHE A 14 21.38 -2.24 6.61
C PHE A 14 21.40 -3.09 5.33
N LEU A 15 20.94 -4.34 5.39
CA LEU A 15 20.91 -5.25 4.24
C LEU A 15 19.97 -4.74 3.14
N ALA A 16 18.83 -4.15 3.51
CA ALA A 16 17.94 -3.51 2.55
C ALA A 16 18.64 -2.35 1.81
N SER A 17 19.34 -1.47 2.54
CA SER A 17 20.10 -0.39 1.94
C SER A 17 21.26 -0.89 1.08
N LEU A 18 21.98 -1.93 1.54
CA LEU A 18 23.05 -2.56 0.78
C LEU A 18 22.52 -3.17 -0.52
N LEU A 19 21.35 -3.81 -0.48
CA LEU A 19 20.69 -4.39 -1.65
C LEU A 19 20.32 -3.30 -2.67
N VAL A 20 19.86 -2.14 -2.21
CA VAL A 20 19.54 -1.01 -3.10
C VAL A 20 20.81 -0.47 -3.77
N GLU A 21 21.90 -0.24 -3.02
CA GLU A 21 23.13 0.31 -3.61
C GLU A 21 23.86 -0.70 -4.50
N THR A 22 23.77 -1.99 -4.19
CA THR A 22 24.28 -3.04 -5.10
C THR A 22 23.45 -3.14 -6.38
N MET A 23 22.12 -2.96 -6.31
CA MET A 23 21.30 -2.85 -7.52
C MET A 23 21.68 -1.62 -8.35
N GLN A 24 21.97 -0.47 -7.74
CA GLN A 24 22.39 0.73 -8.47
C GLN A 24 23.79 0.59 -9.09
N LEU A 25 24.74 0.01 -8.34
CA LEU A 25 26.10 -0.24 -8.79
C LEU A 25 26.13 -1.19 -10.00
N THR A 26 25.28 -2.22 -9.99
CA THR A 26 25.18 -3.22 -11.07
C THR A 26 24.29 -2.78 -12.23
N GLY A 27 23.78 -1.54 -12.23
CA GLY A 27 22.89 -1.07 -13.29
C GLY A 27 21.58 -1.86 -13.35
N VAL A 28 20.97 -2.11 -12.18
CA VAL A 28 19.81 -2.98 -11.99
C VAL A 28 20.09 -4.40 -12.48
N MET A 29 21.17 -5.01 -11.98
CA MET A 29 21.60 -6.36 -12.36
C MET A 29 21.86 -6.53 -13.87
N GLY A 30 22.47 -5.53 -14.51
CA GLY A 30 22.86 -5.56 -15.92
C GLY A 30 21.79 -5.12 -16.91
N VAL A 31 20.69 -4.51 -16.45
CA VAL A 31 19.71 -3.85 -17.34
C VAL A 31 20.36 -2.65 -18.05
N PHE A 32 21.27 -1.95 -17.38
CA PHE A 32 22.04 -0.85 -17.96
C PHE A 32 23.51 -1.24 -18.14
N PRO A 33 24.15 -0.83 -19.25
CA PRO A 33 25.55 -1.19 -19.56
C PRO A 33 26.58 -0.47 -18.68
N CYS A 34 26.15 0.53 -17.90
CA CYS A 34 26.99 1.29 -16.99
C CYS A 34 26.31 1.39 -15.62
N SER A 35 27.12 1.57 -14.57
CA SER A 35 26.60 1.90 -13.25
C SER A 35 25.80 3.20 -13.31
N TYR A 36 24.64 3.22 -12.66
CA TYR A 36 23.82 4.43 -12.60
C TYR A 36 24.50 5.50 -11.71
N ARG A 37 25.19 5.04 -10.65
CA ARG A 37 26.01 5.83 -9.72
C ARG A 37 27.11 4.95 -9.10
N LEU A 38 28.16 5.58 -8.57
CA LEU A 38 29.16 4.90 -7.75
C LEU A 38 28.52 4.42 -6.43
N PHE A 39 29.01 3.31 -5.88
CA PHE A 39 28.56 2.81 -4.58
C PHE A 39 28.86 3.84 -3.49
N ASP A 40 27.80 4.32 -2.82
CA ASP A 40 27.89 5.38 -1.82
C ASP A 40 27.73 4.81 -0.40
N VAL A 41 28.84 4.77 0.34
CA VAL A 41 28.85 4.29 1.73
C VAL A 41 28.09 5.25 2.64
N ASP A 42 28.04 6.54 2.29
CA ASP A 42 27.35 7.55 3.08
C ASP A 42 25.83 7.30 3.05
N ASP A 43 25.30 6.86 1.90
CA ASP A 43 23.89 6.48 1.77
C ASP A 43 23.54 5.27 2.68
N LEU A 44 24.46 4.31 2.81
CA LEU A 44 24.30 3.17 3.73
C LEU A 44 24.32 3.60 5.20
N ILE A 45 25.19 4.53 5.57
CA ILE A 45 25.27 5.09 6.93
C ILE A 45 24.01 5.89 7.25
N TRP A 46 23.54 6.73 6.32
CA TRP A 46 22.33 7.53 6.51
C TRP A 46 21.08 6.68 6.64
N ASN A 47 20.91 5.66 5.81
CA ASN A 47 19.76 4.75 5.88
C ASN A 47 19.79 3.90 7.16
N THR A 48 20.97 3.43 7.56
CA THR A 48 21.13 2.68 8.82
C THR A 48 20.86 3.58 10.04
N SER A 49 21.33 4.83 10.01
CA SER A 49 21.06 5.83 11.05
C SER A 49 19.57 6.17 11.12
N GLY A 50 18.90 6.34 9.98
CA GLY A 50 17.46 6.49 9.89
C GLY A 50 16.70 5.30 10.47
N ALA A 51 17.18 4.07 10.26
CA ALA A 51 16.61 2.86 10.87
C ALA A 51 16.75 2.86 12.41
N VAL A 52 17.89 3.31 12.94
CA VAL A 52 18.09 3.48 14.39
C VAL A 52 17.12 4.50 14.97
N ILE A 53 17.01 5.67 14.33
CA ILE A 53 16.10 6.74 14.75
C ILE A 53 14.65 6.25 14.70
N GLY A 54 14.24 5.61 13.60
CA GLY A 54 12.90 5.05 13.43
C GLY A 54 12.58 3.99 14.49
N TYR A 55 13.53 3.13 14.84
CA TYR A 55 13.38 2.16 15.92
C TYR A 55 13.20 2.86 17.29
N GLY A 56 13.99 3.90 17.56
CA GLY A 56 13.84 4.73 18.77
C GLY A 56 12.46 5.39 18.86
N CYS A 57 11.99 5.98 17.77
CA CYS A 57 10.64 6.55 17.66
C CYS A 57 9.55 5.50 17.87
N ALA A 58 9.70 4.29 17.32
CA ALA A 58 8.75 3.19 17.52
C ALA A 58 8.68 2.75 18.98
N MET A 59 9.82 2.65 19.68
CA MET A 59 9.85 2.36 21.11
C MET A 59 9.19 3.47 21.94
N LEU A 60 9.46 4.73 21.60
CA LEU A 60 8.84 5.88 22.26
C LEU A 60 7.32 5.86 22.05
N PHE A 61 6.85 5.54 20.85
CA PHE A 61 5.44 5.43 20.54
C PHE A 61 4.77 4.28 21.31
N ASP A 62 5.37 3.08 21.35
CA ASP A 62 4.86 1.95 22.14
C ASP A 62 4.83 2.28 23.65
N ARG A 63 5.71 3.18 24.14
CA ARG A 63 5.70 3.67 25.53
C ARG A 63 4.61 4.72 25.80
N LEU A 64 4.40 5.65 24.86
CA LEU A 64 3.38 6.71 24.99
C LEU A 64 1.96 6.18 24.78
N PHE A 65 1.80 5.21 23.89
CA PHE A 65 0.51 4.57 23.56
C PHE A 65 0.59 3.07 23.85
N PRO A 66 0.66 2.67 25.13
CA PRO A 66 0.76 1.26 25.49
C PRO A 66 -0.44 0.52 24.87
N PRO A 67 -0.20 -0.57 24.12
CA PRO A 67 -1.28 -1.31 23.50
C PRO A 67 -2.20 -1.83 24.60
N ARG A 68 -3.42 -1.29 24.68
CA ARG A 68 -4.48 -1.94 25.45
C ARG A 68 -4.61 -3.34 24.87
N ARG A 69 -4.51 -4.38 25.70
CA ARG A 69 -4.91 -5.74 25.32
C ARG A 69 -6.35 -5.64 24.82
N THR A 70 -6.52 -5.52 23.50
CA THR A 70 -7.82 -5.33 22.89
C THR A 70 -8.08 -6.56 22.06
N ASP A 71 -8.81 -7.47 22.69
CA ASP A 71 -10.12 -7.86 22.21
C ASP A 71 -10.16 -8.08 20.69
N MET A 72 -10.02 -9.34 20.29
CA MET A 72 -10.22 -9.84 18.92
C MET A 72 -11.65 -9.60 18.41
N GLN A 73 -12.52 -8.96 19.19
CA GLN A 73 -13.85 -8.59 18.77
C GLN A 73 -13.81 -7.53 17.66
N THR A 74 -14.56 -7.81 16.60
CA THR A 74 -14.77 -6.87 15.49
C THR A 74 -15.35 -5.55 16.00
N VAL A 75 -14.63 -4.46 15.75
CA VAL A 75 -15.03 -3.12 16.22
C VAL A 75 -15.94 -2.48 15.16
N THR A 76 -17.21 -2.30 15.50
CA THR A 76 -18.23 -1.69 14.62
C THR A 76 -18.21 -0.16 14.64
N ARG A 77 -17.57 0.46 15.62
CA ARG A 77 -17.36 1.92 15.71
C ARG A 77 -15.87 2.25 15.87
N PRO A 78 -15.07 2.16 14.81
CA PRO A 78 -13.65 2.42 14.89
C PRO A 78 -13.36 3.91 15.09
N GLY A 79 -12.46 4.22 16.03
CA GLY A 79 -11.90 5.56 16.22
C GLY A 79 -10.95 6.00 15.10
N PHE A 80 -10.57 7.27 15.10
CA PHE A 80 -9.77 7.91 14.04
C PHE A 80 -8.45 7.17 13.74
N VAL A 81 -7.65 6.87 14.77
CA VAL A 81 -6.35 6.20 14.62
C VAL A 81 -6.48 4.87 13.89
N ARG A 82 -7.46 4.06 14.26
CA ARG A 82 -7.66 2.75 13.64
C ARG A 82 -8.01 2.92 12.15
N ARG A 83 -8.82 3.93 11.79
CA ARG A 83 -9.21 4.19 10.39
C ARG A 83 -8.04 4.71 9.58
N PHE A 84 -7.24 5.57 10.19
CA PHE A 84 -6.03 6.10 9.57
C PHE A 84 -5.01 4.97 9.29
N VAL A 85 -4.80 4.04 10.24
CA VAL A 85 -3.94 2.87 10.03
C VAL A 85 -4.49 1.97 8.91
N ALA A 86 -5.80 1.71 8.87
CA ALA A 86 -6.41 0.95 7.78
C ALA A 86 -6.16 1.61 6.42
N PHE A 87 -6.39 2.92 6.32
CA PHE A 87 -6.14 3.72 5.12
C PHE A 87 -4.66 3.67 4.69
N LEU A 88 -3.73 3.82 5.62
CA LEU A 88 -2.30 3.73 5.31
C LEU A 88 -1.91 2.35 4.76
N ILE A 89 -2.49 1.28 5.31
CA ILE A 89 -2.25 -0.09 4.82
C ILE A 89 -2.82 -0.23 3.41
N ASP A 90 -4.08 0.17 3.21
CA ASP A 90 -4.75 0.01 1.92
C ASP A 90 -4.06 0.83 0.82
N MET A 91 -3.74 2.11 1.07
CA MET A 91 -2.99 2.95 0.11
C MET A 91 -1.56 2.46 -0.09
N GLY A 92 -0.88 2.01 0.97
CA GLY A 92 0.46 1.45 0.88
C GLY A 92 0.50 0.22 -0.03
N LEU A 93 -0.47 -0.68 0.11
CA LEU A 93 -0.60 -1.86 -0.76
C LEU A 93 -0.85 -1.46 -2.22
N VAL A 94 -1.73 -0.49 -2.47
CA VAL A 94 -1.99 0.02 -3.83
C VAL A 94 -0.69 0.53 -4.46
N VAL A 95 0.08 1.37 -3.76
CA VAL A 95 1.33 1.94 -4.30
C VAL A 95 2.39 0.86 -4.54
N VAL A 96 2.62 -0.03 -3.56
CA VAL A 96 3.63 -1.09 -3.64
C VAL A 96 3.32 -2.07 -4.77
N CYS A 97 2.04 -2.35 -5.05
CA CYS A 97 1.65 -3.23 -6.15
C CYS A 97 1.57 -2.51 -7.51
N ALA A 98 1.09 -1.26 -7.55
CA ALA A 98 0.91 -0.52 -8.80
C ALA A 98 2.22 -0.10 -9.45
N THR A 99 3.17 0.39 -8.65
CA THR A 99 4.45 0.93 -9.14
C THR A 99 5.24 -0.07 -9.98
N PRO A 100 5.54 -1.30 -9.50
CA PRO A 100 6.28 -2.27 -10.30
C PRO A 100 5.51 -2.72 -11.55
N VAL A 101 4.18 -2.80 -11.49
CA VAL A 101 3.36 -3.14 -12.67
C VAL A 101 3.42 -2.04 -13.72
N GLY A 102 3.33 -0.77 -13.31
CA GLY A 102 3.46 0.37 -14.22
C GLY A 102 4.83 0.44 -14.88
N VAL A 103 5.91 0.23 -14.11
CA VAL A 103 7.29 0.18 -14.62
C VAL A 103 7.48 -1.01 -15.57
N ALA A 104 7.00 -2.20 -15.21
CA ALA A 104 7.10 -3.38 -16.07
C ALA A 104 6.37 -3.19 -17.41
N ALA A 105 5.17 -2.59 -17.40
CA ALA A 105 4.45 -2.25 -18.61
C ALA A 105 5.21 -1.25 -19.48
N MET A 106 5.79 -0.21 -18.88
CA MET A 106 6.63 0.77 -19.56
C MET A 106 7.86 0.11 -20.22
N VAL A 107 8.57 -0.73 -19.48
CA VAL A 107 9.76 -1.46 -19.98
C VAL A 107 9.36 -2.37 -21.14
N LEU A 108 8.27 -3.14 -21.01
CA LEU A 108 7.78 -4.04 -22.06
C LEU A 108 7.47 -3.30 -23.36
N VAL A 109 6.80 -2.15 -23.29
CA VAL A 109 6.48 -1.33 -24.47
C VAL A 109 7.75 -0.79 -25.13
N THR A 110 8.74 -0.40 -24.34
CA THR A 110 10.04 0.06 -24.84
C THR A 110 10.76 -1.06 -25.60
N MET A 111 10.77 -2.28 -25.04
CA MET A 111 11.38 -3.45 -25.67
C MET A 111 10.69 -3.83 -26.98
N VAL A 112 9.36 -3.79 -27.02
CA VAL A 112 8.57 -4.16 -28.22
C VAL A 112 8.67 -3.11 -29.33
N SER A 113 8.70 -1.82 -28.97
CA SER A 113 8.75 -0.73 -29.96
C SER A 113 10.13 -0.51 -30.58
N GLY A 114 11.19 -1.12 -30.04
CA GLY A 114 12.55 -1.03 -30.57
C GLY A 114 13.14 0.39 -30.55
N ARG A 115 12.54 1.31 -29.79
CA ARG A 115 12.97 2.72 -29.66
C ARG A 115 13.52 2.98 -28.25
N PRO A 116 14.78 2.58 -27.97
CA PRO A 116 15.43 2.92 -26.71
C PRO A 116 15.53 4.45 -26.60
N GLY A 117 14.96 5.01 -25.52
CA GLY A 117 15.01 6.46 -25.28
C GLY A 117 13.91 7.30 -25.94
N ALA A 118 12.87 6.69 -26.53
CA ALA A 118 11.63 7.43 -26.70
C ALA A 118 11.19 7.94 -25.32
N ASP A 119 10.66 9.17 -25.22
CA ASP A 119 10.04 9.67 -24.00
C ASP A 119 8.81 8.78 -23.68
N VAL A 120 9.03 7.59 -23.13
CA VAL A 120 7.95 6.66 -22.75
C VAL A 120 7.17 7.27 -21.58
N GLN A 121 7.77 8.21 -20.86
CA GLN A 121 7.12 9.10 -19.89
C GLN A 121 6.12 10.08 -20.55
N ARG A 122 6.26 10.38 -21.85
CA ARG A 122 5.24 11.09 -22.67
C ARG A 122 4.29 10.14 -23.39
N MET A 123 4.52 8.82 -23.32
CA MET A 123 3.62 7.81 -23.89
C MET A 123 2.39 7.68 -22.99
N ARG A 124 1.52 8.68 -23.11
CA ARG A 124 0.23 8.74 -22.45
C ARG A 124 -0.75 7.87 -23.22
N LEU A 125 -1.33 6.90 -22.53
CA LEU A 125 -2.26 5.92 -23.10
C LEU A 125 -3.66 6.51 -23.27
N LEU A 126 -4.09 7.34 -22.31
CA LEU A 126 -5.42 7.95 -22.27
C LEU A 126 -5.29 9.42 -21.83
N GLY A 127 -5.16 10.34 -22.80
CA GLY A 127 -5.11 11.78 -22.52
C GLY A 127 -3.88 12.17 -21.70
N PRO A 128 -4.00 12.71 -20.47
CA PRO A 128 -2.85 13.04 -19.61
C PRO A 128 -2.22 11.82 -18.89
N LEU A 129 -2.88 10.65 -18.88
CA LEU A 129 -2.51 9.52 -18.03
C LEU A 129 -1.46 8.61 -18.68
N GLY A 130 -0.37 8.35 -17.96
CA GLY A 130 0.67 7.39 -18.33
C GLY A 130 0.41 5.98 -17.82
N PHE A 131 1.30 5.04 -18.14
CA PHE A 131 1.23 3.64 -17.70
C PHE A 131 1.17 3.49 -16.17
N GLY A 132 1.95 4.29 -15.43
CA GLY A 132 1.95 4.29 -13.97
C GLY A 132 0.62 4.73 -13.38
N ASP A 133 0.02 5.79 -13.92
CA ASP A 133 -1.28 6.30 -13.46
C ASP A 133 -2.39 5.27 -13.69
N ILE A 134 -2.38 4.62 -14.84
CA ILE A 134 -3.34 3.56 -15.17
C ILE A 134 -3.15 2.37 -14.24
N ALA A 135 -1.91 1.91 -14.02
CA ALA A 135 -1.63 0.84 -13.08
C ALA A 135 -2.11 1.19 -11.66
N MET A 136 -1.92 2.44 -11.22
CA MET A 136 -2.41 2.93 -9.94
C MET A 136 -3.94 2.92 -9.87
N LEU A 137 -4.63 3.43 -10.88
CA LEU A 137 -6.10 3.42 -10.94
C LEU A 137 -6.67 2.00 -10.96
N VAL A 138 -6.07 1.11 -11.75
CA VAL A 138 -6.44 -0.31 -11.81
C VAL A 138 -6.25 -0.96 -10.44
N MET A 139 -5.10 -0.78 -9.79
CA MET A 139 -4.85 -1.33 -8.47
C MET A 139 -5.76 -0.72 -7.40
N LEU A 140 -6.05 0.57 -7.46
CA LEU A 140 -7.01 1.22 -6.57
C LEU A 140 -8.39 0.54 -6.68
N VAL A 141 -8.89 0.36 -7.90
CA VAL A 141 -10.17 -0.34 -8.13
C VAL A 141 -10.10 -1.79 -7.65
N LEU A 142 -9.00 -2.50 -7.91
CA LEU A 142 -8.85 -3.88 -7.47
C LEU A 142 -8.87 -3.99 -5.94
N PHE A 143 -8.04 -3.21 -5.24
CA PHE A 143 -7.89 -3.31 -3.78
C PHE A 143 -9.06 -2.72 -3.00
N GLU A 144 -9.68 -1.64 -3.48
CA GLU A 144 -10.75 -0.94 -2.76
C GLU A 144 -12.15 -1.35 -3.20
N TRP A 145 -12.34 -1.85 -4.42
CA TRP A 145 -13.66 -2.25 -4.91
C TRP A 145 -13.76 -3.75 -5.12
N VAL A 146 -12.87 -4.34 -5.92
CA VAL A 146 -12.99 -5.76 -6.30
C VAL A 146 -12.75 -6.68 -5.10
N ILE A 147 -11.68 -6.45 -4.34
CA ILE A 147 -11.36 -7.28 -3.18
C ILE A 147 -12.47 -7.22 -2.12
N PRO A 148 -12.96 -6.03 -1.69
CA PRO A 148 -14.06 -5.95 -0.73
C PRO A 148 -15.36 -6.57 -1.25
N TRP A 149 -15.60 -6.53 -2.57
CA TRP A 149 -16.74 -7.21 -3.18
C TRP A 149 -16.76 -8.70 -2.87
N PHE A 150 -15.60 -9.36 -2.92
CA PHE A 150 -15.46 -10.77 -2.57
C PHE A 150 -15.26 -11.02 -1.07
N ARG A 151 -14.79 -10.01 -0.31
CA ARG A 151 -14.48 -10.11 1.13
C ARG A 151 -15.54 -9.48 2.04
N GLN A 152 -16.82 -9.64 1.70
CA GLN A 152 -17.96 -9.20 2.53
C GLN A 152 -17.87 -7.70 2.92
N GLY A 153 -17.35 -6.86 2.03
CA GLY A 153 -17.19 -5.41 2.24
C GLY A 153 -15.98 -4.99 3.07
N ARG A 154 -15.00 -5.87 3.30
CA ARG A 154 -13.77 -5.56 4.07
C ARG A 154 -12.57 -5.35 3.15
N THR A 155 -11.92 -4.20 3.28
CA THR A 155 -10.58 -3.94 2.71
C THR A 155 -9.51 -4.72 3.50
N LEU A 156 -8.29 -4.80 2.96
CA LEU A 156 -7.22 -5.55 3.60
C LEU A 156 -6.75 -4.85 4.89
N GLY A 157 -6.63 -3.52 4.87
CA GLY A 157 -6.38 -2.68 6.04
C GLY A 157 -7.52 -2.73 7.05
N GLY A 158 -8.78 -2.75 6.59
CA GLY A 158 -9.95 -2.97 7.44
C GLY A 158 -9.93 -4.33 8.14
N SER A 159 -9.55 -5.39 7.43
CA SER A 159 -9.40 -6.74 8.00
C SER A 159 -8.29 -6.79 9.04
N TYR A 160 -7.12 -6.20 8.77
CA TYR A 160 -5.99 -6.16 9.70
C TYR A 160 -6.33 -5.40 10.98
N THR A 161 -7.10 -4.33 10.83
CA THR A 161 -7.60 -3.53 11.95
C THR A 161 -8.93 -4.04 12.50
N HIS A 162 -9.37 -5.27 12.22
CA HIS A 162 -10.61 -5.85 12.75
C HIS A 162 -11.84 -4.92 12.64
N MET A 163 -11.88 -4.12 11.58
CA MET A 163 -13.01 -3.26 11.26
C MET A 163 -13.96 -3.97 10.33
N THR A 164 -15.25 -3.71 10.55
CA THR A 164 -16.29 -4.07 9.60
C THR A 164 -17.14 -2.83 9.35
N CYS A 165 -17.30 -2.45 8.08
CA CYS A 165 -18.25 -1.41 7.67
C CYS A 165 -19.71 -1.90 7.76
N GLU A 166 -19.88 -3.22 7.88
CA GLU A 166 -21.15 -3.92 7.99
C GLU A 166 -21.63 -3.93 9.45
N THR A 167 -22.58 -3.06 9.80
CA THR A 167 -23.15 -2.97 11.16
C THR A 167 -24.37 -3.87 11.37
N THR A 168 -24.84 -4.58 10.34
CA THR A 168 -26.00 -5.48 10.43
C THR A 168 -25.73 -6.84 9.77
N PRO A 169 -25.99 -7.98 10.45
CA PRO A 169 -25.85 -9.29 9.84
C PRO A 169 -26.92 -9.49 8.75
N ARG A 170 -26.50 -9.93 7.56
CA ARG A 170 -27.38 -10.16 6.41
C ARG A 170 -27.91 -11.60 6.40
N SER A 171 -29.16 -11.79 6.78
CA SER A 171 -29.89 -13.05 6.58
C SER A 171 -30.69 -13.06 5.27
N GLY A 172 -30.70 -14.22 4.59
CA GLY A 172 -31.64 -14.55 3.50
C GLY A 172 -31.53 -13.72 2.20
N ALA A 173 -32.68 -13.46 1.58
CA ALA A 173 -32.85 -12.93 0.22
C ALA A 173 -32.19 -11.55 -0.05
N ARG A 174 -31.79 -10.81 1.00
CA ARG A 174 -31.03 -9.55 0.86
C ARG A 174 -29.59 -9.78 0.38
N ARG A 175 -29.07 -11.01 0.44
CA ARG A 175 -27.79 -11.40 -0.18
C ARG A 175 -27.88 -11.40 -1.72
N VAL A 176 -29.07 -11.72 -2.26
CA VAL A 176 -29.32 -11.82 -3.71
C VAL A 176 -29.83 -10.51 -4.31
N GLY A 177 -30.59 -9.71 -3.54
CA GLY A 177 -31.07 -8.40 -3.98
C GLY A 177 -29.96 -7.40 -4.35
N SER A 178 -28.76 -7.53 -3.78
CA SER A 178 -27.60 -6.70 -4.14
C SER A 178 -26.63 -7.37 -5.13
N ILE A 179 -26.73 -8.68 -5.38
CA ILE A 179 -26.02 -9.33 -6.51
C ILE A 179 -26.46 -8.66 -7.83
N ARG A 180 -27.68 -8.12 -7.88
CA ARG A 180 -28.24 -7.42 -9.05
C ARG A 180 -28.15 -5.89 -8.98
N ARG A 181 -27.78 -5.31 -7.84
CA ARG A 181 -27.62 -3.85 -7.66
C ARG A 181 -26.22 -3.55 -7.14
N GLY A 182 -25.24 -3.58 -8.03
CA GLY A 182 -23.98 -2.86 -7.84
C GLY A 182 -24.26 -1.37 -7.83
N SER A 183 -24.75 -0.84 -6.71
CA SER A 183 -25.01 0.58 -6.58
C SER A 183 -23.70 1.29 -6.23
N PRO A 184 -23.19 2.19 -7.10
CA PRO A 184 -21.92 2.91 -6.92
C PRO A 184 -21.90 3.88 -5.72
N ARG A 185 -23.00 3.96 -4.97
CA ARG A 185 -23.16 4.81 -3.80
C ARG A 185 -22.31 4.39 -2.59
N TYR A 186 -21.88 3.14 -2.51
CA TYR A 186 -21.14 2.62 -1.35
C TYR A 186 -19.64 2.96 -1.36
N ALA A 187 -19.04 3.01 -2.55
CA ALA A 187 -17.63 3.33 -2.73
C ALA A 187 -17.28 4.80 -2.40
N ALA A 188 -18.13 5.74 -2.83
CA ALA A 188 -17.94 7.16 -2.55
C ALA A 188 -18.14 7.52 -1.06
N TRP A 189 -18.81 6.66 -0.29
CA TRP A 189 -19.11 6.89 1.12
C TRP A 189 -17.97 6.49 2.06
N CYS A 190 -17.15 5.50 1.67
CA CYS A 190 -15.98 5.08 2.44
C CYS A 190 -14.77 6.02 2.29
N SER A 191 -14.60 6.67 1.14
CA SER A 191 -13.48 7.61 0.91
C SER A 191 -13.69 9.01 1.51
N ALA A 192 -14.94 9.41 1.79
CA ALA A 192 -15.27 10.78 2.22
C ALA A 192 -15.40 10.99 3.75
N GLY A 193 -15.01 10.02 4.59
CA GLY A 193 -14.96 10.19 6.06
C GLY A 193 -16.29 10.41 6.80
N ALA A 194 -17.43 10.41 6.10
CA ALA A 194 -18.73 10.79 6.67
C ALA A 194 -19.57 9.58 7.12
N CYS A 195 -19.11 8.82 8.12
CA CYS A 195 -19.99 7.92 8.87
C CYS A 195 -20.83 8.72 9.88
N ARG A 196 -21.84 9.48 9.42
CA ARG A 196 -22.90 9.96 10.31
C ARG A 196 -23.85 8.79 10.60
N GLY A 197 -23.81 8.31 11.84
CA GLY A 197 -24.73 7.31 12.34
C GLY A 197 -26.17 7.81 12.23
N ARG A 198 -27.05 6.99 11.65
CA ARG A 198 -28.47 7.11 11.88
C ARG A 198 -28.85 5.96 12.81
N ALA A 199 -28.85 6.26 14.10
CA ALA A 199 -29.46 5.41 15.11
C ALA A 199 -30.97 5.35 14.84
N ARG A 200 -31.49 4.14 14.70
CA ARG A 200 -32.80 3.72 15.20
C ARG A 200 -32.67 2.26 15.60
#